data_AF-A0AAU9IL58-F1
#
_entry.id   AF-A0AAU9IL58-F1
#
_cell.length_a   1.000
_cell.length_b   1.000
_cell.length_c   1.000
_cell.angle_alpha   90.00
_cell.angle_beta   90.00
_cell.angle_gamma   90.00
#
_symmetry.space_group_name_H-M   'P 1'
#
loop_
_entity.id
_entity.type
_entity.pdbx_description
1 polymer ?
#
loop_
_entity_poly.entity_id
_entity_poly.type
_entity_poly.pdbx_seq_one_letter_code
_entity_poly.pdbx_strand_id
1 'polypeptide(L)'
;MKEEFFDVARGQKIYNSIDLLQNDLDEWLLHYNYERPHSGKYCYGKSPTQTFEDSKKLALEKNNEIYTLNISLNKIVRILAIILLVRLCCI
;
A
#
# COMPACT_ATOMS: atom_id res chain seq x y z
N MET A 1 -2.97 -9.47 1.65
CA MET A 1 -1.55 -9.84 1.38
C MET A 1 -1.25 -11.32 1.63
N LYS A 2 -1.35 -11.86 2.86
CA LYS A 2 -1.08 -13.31 3.09
C LYS A 2 -2.00 -14.20 2.26
N GLU A 3 -3.30 -14.06 2.45
CA GLU A 3 -4.33 -14.84 1.74
C GLU A 3 -4.45 -14.44 0.26
N GLU A 4 -4.15 -13.19 -0.07
CA GLU A 4 -4.33 -12.65 -1.43
C GLU A 4 -3.13 -12.87 -2.36
N PHE A 5 -1.90 -12.89 -1.84
CA PHE A 5 -0.68 -13.08 -2.63
C PHE A 5 0.05 -14.34 -2.21
N PHE A 6 0.49 -14.46 -0.96
CA PHE A 6 1.37 -15.56 -0.56
C PHE A 6 0.70 -16.95 -0.61
N ASP A 7 -0.59 -17.05 -0.26
CA ASP A 7 -1.31 -18.33 -0.33
C ASP A 7 -1.62 -18.72 -1.78
N VAL A 8 -1.88 -17.74 -2.65
CA VAL A 8 -2.12 -17.93 -4.09
C VAL A 8 -0.83 -18.29 -4.83
N ALA A 9 0.23 -17.50 -4.65
CA ALA A 9 1.52 -17.68 -5.29
C ALA A 9 2.13 -19.06 -4.99
N ARG A 10 2.05 -19.49 -3.72
CA ARG A 10 2.51 -20.83 -3.30
C ARG A 10 1.72 -21.97 -3.92
N GLY A 11 0.45 -21.76 -4.29
CA GLY A 11 -0.38 -22.74 -4.97
C GLY A 11 -0.24 -22.78 -6.49
N GLN A 12 0.31 -21.72 -7.10
CA GLN A 12 0.37 -21.56 -8.55
C GLN A 12 1.77 -21.75 -9.14
N LYS A 13 2.83 -21.39 -8.42
CA LYS A 13 4.19 -21.33 -8.96
C LYS A 13 5.21 -21.82 -7.93
N ILE A 14 6.16 -22.65 -8.40
CA ILE A 14 7.33 -23.04 -7.61
C ILE A 14 8.45 -22.03 -7.90
N TYR A 15 8.92 -21.36 -6.85
CA TYR A 15 9.98 -20.37 -6.93
C TYR A 15 11.34 -21.02 -6.64
N ASN A 16 12.25 -20.96 -7.61
CA ASN A 16 13.59 -21.54 -7.49
C ASN A 16 14.60 -20.61 -6.81
N SER A 17 14.24 -19.33 -6.65
CA SER A 17 15.00 -18.34 -5.91
C SER A 17 14.07 -17.35 -5.23
N ILE A 18 14.58 -16.68 -4.20
CA ILE A 18 13.86 -15.59 -3.52
C ILE A 18 13.65 -14.41 -4.47
N ASP A 19 14.60 -14.13 -5.38
CA ASP A 19 14.50 -13.02 -6.32
C ASP A 19 13.28 -13.14 -7.24
N LEU A 20 12.95 -14.36 -7.68
CA LEU A 20 11.77 -14.60 -8.50
C LEU A 20 10.47 -14.33 -7.72
N LEU A 21 10.43 -14.68 -6.43
CA LEU A 21 9.29 -14.38 -5.57
C LEU A 21 9.19 -12.87 -5.32
N GLN A 22 10.32 -12.19 -5.14
CA GLN A 22 10.36 -10.75 -4.92
C GLN A 22 9.85 -9.98 -6.14
N ASN A 23 10.24 -10.39 -7.35
CA ASN A 23 9.76 -9.75 -8.59
C ASN A 23 8.24 -9.87 -8.75
N ASP A 24 7.69 -11.08 -8.56
CA ASP A 24 6.23 -11.29 -8.62
C ASP A 24 5.51 -10.49 -7.52
N LEU A 25 6.11 -10.38 -6.33
CA LEU A 25 5.56 -9.58 -5.23
C LEU A 25 5.59 -8.09 -5.54
N ASP A 26 6.66 -7.58 -6.13
CA ASP A 26 6.81 -6.17 -6.49
C ASP A 26 5.80 -5.77 -7.58
N GLU A 27 5.61 -6.62 -8.58
CA GLU A 27 4.57 -6.44 -9.61
C GLU A 27 3.16 -6.48 -8.99
N TRP A 28 2.88 -7.46 -8.14
CA TRP A 28 1.60 -7.55 -7.45
C TRP A 28 1.32 -6.32 -6.57
N LEU A 29 2.33 -5.84 -5.85
CA LEU A 29 2.24 -4.64 -5.03
C LEU A 29 1.97 -3.39 -5.86
N LEU A 30 2.56 -3.28 -7.06
CA LEU A 30 2.29 -2.16 -7.96
C LEU A 30 0.81 -2.14 -8.35
N HIS A 31 0.29 -3.27 -8.84
CA HIS A 31 -1.12 -3.40 -9.20
C HIS A 31 -2.04 -3.10 -8.00
N TYR A 32 -1.75 -3.69 -6.84
CA TYR A 32 -2.53 -3.49 -5.62
C TYR A 32 -2.58 -2.02 -5.19
N ASN A 33 -1.43 -1.32 -5.20
CA ASN A 33 -1.32 0.03 -4.67
C ASN A 33 -1.83 1.12 -5.61
N TYR A 34 -1.77 0.89 -6.93
CA TYR A 34 -2.06 1.94 -7.91
C TYR A 34 -3.34 1.69 -8.70
N GLU A 35 -3.67 0.43 -8.99
CA GLU A 35 -4.72 0.09 -9.95
C GLU A 35 -5.97 -0.45 -9.26
N ARG A 36 -5.81 -1.21 -8.18
CA ARG A 36 -6.94 -1.86 -7.53
C ARG A 36 -7.83 -0.85 -6.79
N PRO A 37 -9.13 -0.76 -7.10
CA PRO A 37 -10.07 0.02 -6.31
C PRO A 37 -10.42 -0.73 -5.01
N HIS A 38 -10.53 0.01 -3.90
CA HIS A 38 -10.92 -0.57 -2.60
C HIS A 38 -12.30 -0.08 -2.17
N SER A 39 -13.14 -1.03 -1.73
CA SER A 39 -14.53 -0.78 -1.29
C SER A 39 -14.64 -0.40 0.20
N GLY A 40 -13.51 -0.14 0.85
CA GLY A 40 -13.47 0.32 2.22
C GLY A 40 -14.31 1.58 2.46
N LYS A 41 -14.90 1.72 3.66
CA LYS A 41 -15.82 2.83 4.02
C LYS A 41 -15.27 4.21 3.65
N TYR A 42 -13.95 4.39 3.77
CA TYR A 42 -13.27 5.65 3.50
C TYR A 42 -12.39 5.61 2.24
N CYS A 43 -12.38 4.49 1.50
CA CYS A 43 -11.66 4.36 0.24
C CYS A 43 -12.49 4.86 -0.95
N TYR A 44 -13.82 4.81 -0.87
CA TYR A 44 -14.73 5.31 -1.92
C TYR A 44 -14.42 4.77 -3.33
N GLY A 45 -13.95 3.52 -3.43
CA GLY A 45 -13.57 2.92 -4.71
C GLY A 45 -12.25 3.45 -5.31
N LYS A 46 -11.50 4.28 -4.58
CA LYS A 46 -10.18 4.77 -5.00
C LYS A 46 -9.09 3.72 -4.74
N SER A 47 -7.96 3.88 -5.41
CA SER A 47 -6.79 3.05 -5.12
C SER A 47 -6.13 3.45 -3.79
N PRO A 48 -5.30 2.57 -3.19
CA PRO A 48 -4.63 2.87 -1.92
C PRO A 48 -3.77 4.13 -2.01
N THR A 49 -3.05 4.32 -3.11
CA THR A 49 -2.21 5.51 -3.33
C THR A 49 -3.04 6.79 -3.40
N GLN A 50 -4.19 6.77 -4.09
CA GLN A 50 -5.09 7.92 -4.15
C GLN A 50 -5.65 8.25 -2.76
N THR A 51 -6.12 7.23 -2.02
CA THR A 51 -6.62 7.40 -0.66
C THR A 51 -5.55 7.94 0.29
N PHE A 52 -4.29 7.51 0.12
CA PHE A 52 -3.15 7.99 0.89
C PHE A 52 -2.88 9.48 0.64
N GLU A 53 -2.81 9.92 -0.61
CA GLU A 53 -2.56 11.34 -0.92
C GLU A 53 -3.71 12.24 -0.44
N ASP A 54 -4.96 11.79 -0.57
CA ASP A 54 -6.12 12.50 -0.02
C ASP A 54 -6.01 12.65 1.52
N SER A 55 -5.66 11.55 2.20
CA SER A 55 -5.47 11.54 3.66
C SER A 55 -4.31 12.42 4.10
N LYS A 56 -3.21 12.41 3.34
CA LYS A 56 -2.03 13.26 3.55
C LYS A 56 -2.37 14.73 3.42
N LYS A 57 -3.16 15.11 2.41
CA LYS A 57 -3.64 16.49 2.25
C LYS A 57 -4.47 16.94 3.47
N LEU A 58 -5.39 16.10 3.94
CA LEU A 58 -6.19 16.38 5.14
C LEU A 58 -5.33 16.51 6.41
N ALA A 59 -4.29 15.68 6.55
CA ALA A 59 -3.38 15.75 7.69
C ALA A 59 -2.49 17.02 7.65
N LEU A 60 -2.03 17.41 6.46
CA LEU A 60 -1.32 18.66 6.20
C LEU A 60 -2.14 19.88 6.60
N GLU A 61 -3.37 19.97 6.08
CA GLU A 61 -4.30 21.07 6.35
C GLU A 61 -4.60 21.24 7.85
N LYS A 62 -4.52 20.15 8.63
CA LYS A 62 -4.75 20.17 10.08
C LYS A 62 -3.52 20.46 10.94
N ASN A 63 -2.30 20.16 10.47
CA ASN A 63 -1.09 20.14 11.31
C ASN A 63 0.12 20.88 10.67
N ASN A 64 -0.08 22.12 10.22
CA ASN A 64 0.86 22.92 9.40
C ASN A 64 2.35 22.97 9.84
N GLU A 65 2.76 22.52 11.04
CA GLU A 65 4.15 22.63 11.54
C GLU A 65 4.96 21.32 11.62
N ILE A 66 4.36 20.12 11.63
CA ILE A 66 5.09 18.84 11.81
C ILE A 66 5.54 18.20 10.48
N TYR A 67 4.97 18.65 9.35
CA TYR A 67 5.04 17.94 8.08
C TYR A 67 6.35 18.10 7.30
N THR A 68 7.06 19.22 7.47
CA THR A 68 8.28 19.53 6.71
C THR A 68 9.47 18.64 7.11
N LEU A 69 9.53 18.18 8.37
CA LEU A 69 10.63 17.35 8.88
C LEU A 69 10.54 15.87 8.46
N ASN A 70 9.35 15.36 8.10
CA ASN A 70 9.13 13.93 7.78
C ASN A 70 9.31 13.59 6.28
N ILE A 71 9.35 14.58 5.39
CA ILE A 71 9.44 14.37 3.93
C ILE A 71 10.77 13.70 3.51
N SER A 72 11.83 13.87 4.31
CA SER A 72 13.17 13.28 4.06
C SER A 72 13.31 11.83 4.57
N LEU A 73 12.45 11.41 5.49
CA LEU A 73 12.52 10.11 6.16
C LEU A 73 11.51 9.13 5.53
N ASN A 74 12.04 8.24 4.70
CA ASN A 74 11.54 6.89 4.43
C ASN A 74 10.54 6.70 3.26
N LYS A 75 11.10 6.33 2.10
CA LYS A 75 10.43 5.42 1.14
C LYS A 75 9.81 4.18 1.83
N ILE A 76 10.43 3.70 2.92
CA ILE A 76 9.97 2.55 3.71
C ILE A 76 8.70 2.87 4.53
N VAL A 77 8.58 4.08 5.08
CA VAL A 77 7.38 4.49 5.83
C VAL A 77 6.21 4.70 4.88
N ARG A 78 6.44 5.10 3.62
CA ARG A 78 5.38 5.16 2.61
C ARG A 78 4.75 3.79 2.34
N ILE A 79 5.56 2.74 2.19
CA ILE A 79 5.05 1.38 1.96
C ILE A 79 4.33 0.85 3.23
N LEU A 80 4.93 1.04 4.40
CA LEU A 80 4.30 0.62 5.66
C LEU A 80 3.01 1.40 5.97
N ALA A 81 2.94 2.69 5.64
CA ALA A 81 1.75 3.52 5.81
C ALA A 81 0.65 3.14 4.83
N ILE A 82 0.97 2.80 3.58
CA ILE A 82 -0.01 2.28 2.61
C ILE A 82 -0.57 0.94 3.10
N ILE A 83 0.27 0.04 3.61
CA ILE A 83 -0.17 -1.24 4.19
C ILE A 83 -1.04 -1.04 5.44
N LEU A 84 -0.69 -0.08 6.31
CA LEU A 84 -1.48 0.22 7.52
C LEU A 84 -2.83 0.87 7.17
N LEU A 85 -2.87 1.79 6.19
CA LEU A 85 -4.10 2.42 5.70
C LEU A 85 -5.02 1.43 5.00
N VAL A 86 -4.46 0.47 4.25
CA VAL A 86 -5.22 -0.64 3.66
C VAL A 86 -5.90 -1.47 4.77
N ARG A 87 -5.22 -1.75 5.88
CA ARG A 87 -5.82 -2.46 7.02
C ARG A 87 -6.87 -1.64 7.78
N LEU A 88 -6.74 -0.32 7.84
CA LEU A 88 -7.61 0.56 8.63
C LEU A 88 -8.82 1.11 7.83
N CYS A 89 -8.70 1.24 6.50
CA CYS A 89 -9.78 1.75 5.66
C CYS A 89 -10.55 0.66 4.92
N CYS A 90 -9.97 -0.53 4.68
CA CYS A 90 -10.60 -1.61 3.89
C CYS A 90 -11.25 -2.74 4.72
N ILE A 91 -11.28 -2.62 6.05
CA ILE A 91 -12.03 -3.50 6.97
C ILE A 91 -13.28 -2.76 7.46
#